data_AF-A0A1Y5MM99-F1
#
_entry.id   AF-A0A1Y5MM99-F1
#
_cell.length_a   1.000
_cell.length_b   1.000
_cell.length_c   1.000
_cell.angle_alpha   90.00
_cell.angle_beta   90.00
_cell.angle_gamma   90.00
#
_symmetry.space_group_name_H-M   'P 1'
#
loop_
_entity.id
_entity.type
_entity.pdbx_description
1 polymer ?
#
loop_
_entity_poly.entity_id
_entity_poly.type
_entity_poly.pdbx_seq_one_letter_code
_entity_poly.pdbx_strand_id
1 'polypeptide(L)' 'MKKFYEVRIVNEDRQHFHKAFLKEENAEKEAAEQNARIRKDSDKTIFIVKAHVFADSEN' A
#
# COMPACT_ATOMS: atom_id res chain seq x y z
N MET A 1 -12.38 9.94 13.52
CA MET A 1 -11.85 9.43 12.24
C MET A 1 -10.41 8.97 12.36
N LYS A 2 -10.18 7.65 12.51
CA LYS A 2 -8.84 7.06 12.39
C LYS A 2 -8.60 6.69 10.93
N LYS A 3 -7.47 7.11 10.37
CA LYS A 3 -7.02 6.71 9.03
C LYS A 3 -5.87 5.71 9.17
N PHE A 4 -5.84 4.70 8.32
CA PHE A 4 -4.66 3.87 8.12
C PHE A 4 -4.39 3.71 6.62
N TYR A 5 -3.15 3.43 6.30
CA TYR A 5 -2.64 3.37 4.94
C TYR A 5 -2.13 1.96 4.68
N GLU A 6 -2.75 1.26 3.73
CA GLU A 6 -2.41 -0.10 3.33
C GLU A 6 -1.49 -0.05 2.11
N VAL A 7 -0.30 -0.63 2.21
CA VAL A 7 0.53 -0.96 1.07
C VAL A 7 0.06 -2.29 0.49
N ARG A 8 -0.23 -2.31 -0.81
CA ARG A 8 -0.67 -3.49 -1.56
C ARG A 8 0.32 -3.84 -2.63
N ILE A 9 0.52 -5.14 -2.84
CA ILE A 9 1.19 -5.69 -4.02
C ILE A 9 0.13 -5.86 -5.10
N VAL A 10 0.36 -5.27 -6.27
CA VAL A 10 -0.45 -5.45 -7.47
C VAL A 10 0.39 -6.22 -8.47
N ASN A 11 -0.10 -7.36 -8.92
CA ASN A 11 0.52 -8.13 -9.99
C ASN A 11 -0.57 -8.52 -10.98
N GLU A 12 -0.48 -7.98 -12.19
CA GLU A 12 -1.52 -8.09 -13.22
C GLU A 12 -2.90 -7.71 -12.67
N ASP A 13 -3.80 -8.67 -12.52
CA ASP A 13 -5.18 -8.46 -12.05
C ASP A 13 -5.38 -8.76 -10.55
N ARG A 14 -4.30 -9.12 -9.84
CA ARG A 14 -4.37 -9.52 -8.43
C ARG A 14 -3.81 -8.42 -7.53
N GLN A 15 -4.52 -8.16 -6.44
CA GLN A 15 -4.05 -7.30 -5.35
C GLN A 15 -3.94 -8.10 -4.05
N HIS A 16 -2.79 -7.99 -3.40
CA HIS A 16 -2.51 -8.63 -2.12
C HIS A 16 -2.08 -7.60 -1.08
N PHE A 17 -2.48 -7.82 0.17
CA PHE A 17 -1.99 -7.04 1.30
C PHE A 17 -0.49 -7.26 1.48
N HIS A 18 0.28 -6.17 1.63
CA HIS A 18 1.70 -6.24 2.01
C HIS A 18 1.88 -5.81 3.47
N LYS A 19 1.48 -4.58 3.80
CA LYS A 19 1.73 -3.96 5.11
C LYS A 19 0.81 -2.77 5.34
N ALA A 20 0.52 -2.43 6.59
CA ALA A 20 -0.27 -1.24 6.94
C ALA A 20 0.51 -0.28 7.84
N PHE A 21 0.21 1.01 7.72
CA PHE A 21 0.82 2.10 8.48
C PHE A 21 -0.23 3.08 8.99
N LEU A 22 0.05 3.73 10.11
CA LEU A 22 -0.80 4.80 10.65
C LEU A 22 -0.48 6.18 10.05
N LYS A 23 0.67 6.32 9.39
CA LYS A 23 1.12 7.55 8.71
C LYS A 23 1.29 7.28 7.22
N GLU A 24 0.82 8.20 6.39
CA GLU A 24 0.89 8.13 4.92
C GLU A 24 2.32 8.04 4.41
N GLU A 25 3.17 8.97 4.88
CA GLU A 25 4.58 9.06 4.49
C GLU A 25 5.33 7.72 4.69
N ASN A 26 5.01 6.99 5.75
CA ASN A 26 5.63 5.68 5.99
C ASN A 26 5.16 4.62 4.99
N ALA A 27 3.88 4.64 4.61
CA ALA A 27 3.34 3.74 3.59
C ALA A 27 3.89 4.06 2.21
N GLU A 28 4.00 5.34 1.86
CA GLU A 28 4.59 5.80 0.60
C GLU A 28 6.07 5.43 0.50
N LYS A 29 6.83 5.64 1.57
CA LYS A 29 8.24 5.24 1.64
C LYS A 29 8.43 3.74 1.43
N GLU A 30 7.63 2.91 2.11
CA GLU A 30 7.65 1.46 1.92
C GLU A 30 7.31 1.08 0.48
N ALA A 31 6.24 1.63 -0.10
CA ALA A 31 5.86 1.34 -1.49
C ALA A 31 6.97 1.74 -2.47
N ALA A 32 7.60 2.91 -2.29
CA ALA A 32 8.71 3.37 -3.11
C ALA A 32 9.95 2.48 -2.97
N GLU A 33 10.32 2.09 -1.75
CA GLU A 33 11.44 1.17 -1.50
C GLU A 33 11.23 -0.20 -2.14
N GLN A 34 10.02 -0.76 -2.05
CA GLN A 34 9.70 -2.04 -2.68
C GLN A 34 9.68 -1.94 -4.22
N ASN A 35 9.09 -0.87 -4.76
CA ASN A 35 9.12 -0.61 -6.20
C ASN A 35 10.54 -0.44 -6.75
N ALA A 36 11.44 0.19 -5.99
CA ALA A 36 12.84 0.34 -6.38
C ALA A 36 13.61 -0.99 -6.37
N ARG A 37 13.18 -1.97 -5.56
CA ARG A 37 13.76 -3.32 -5.49
C ARG A 37 13.30 -4.24 -6.63
N ILE A 38 12.15 -3.95 -7.23
CA ILE A 38 11.62 -4.73 -8.35
C ILE A 38 12.47 -4.47 -9.60
N ARG A 39 13.00 -5.53 -10.21
CA ARG A 39 13.76 -5.44 -11.45
C ARG A 39 12.80 -5.19 -12.62
N LYS A 40 13.05 -4.11 -13.37
CA LYS A 40 12.19 -3.59 -14.45
C LYS A 40 11.87 -4.57 -15.60
N ASP A 41 12.62 -5.66 -15.74
CA ASP A 41 12.59 -6.49 -16.95
C ASP A 41 11.66 -7.72 -16.91
N SER A 42 11.05 -8.06 -15.77
CA SER A 42 10.22 -9.28 -15.70
C SER A 42 9.03 -9.24 -14.73
N ASP A 43 9.03 -8.35 -13.75
CA ASP A 43 7.99 -8.31 -12.74
C ASP A 43 6.98 -7.22 -13.10
N LYS A 44 5.77 -7.62 -13.51
CA LYS A 44 4.59 -6.73 -13.56
C LYS A 44 4.06 -6.39 -12.16
N THR A 45 4.88 -6.62 -11.14
CA THR A 45 4.57 -6.40 -9.75
C THR A 45 4.84 -4.94 -9.40
N ILE A 46 3.85 -4.25 -8.84
CA ILE A 46 3.99 -2.88 -8.30
C ILE A 46 3.41 -2.83 -6.88
N PHE A 47 3.94 -1.94 -6.06
CA PHE A 47 3.44 -1.65 -4.72
C PHE A 47 2.70 -0.32 -4.73
N ILE A 48 1.46 -0.29 -4.25
CA ILE A 48 0.61 0.90 -4.19
C ILE A 48 0.16 1.18 -2.76
N VAL A 49 -0.13 2.43 -2.44
CA VAL A 49 -0.73 2.84 -1.16
C VAL A 49 -2.24 3.03 -1.33
N LYS A 50 -3.02 2.49 -0.41
CA LYS A 50 -4.47 2.65 -0.33
C LYS A 50 -4.83 3.21 1.04
N ALA A 51 -5.47 4.37 1.07
CA ALA A 51 -5.97 4.97 2.31
C ALA A 51 -7.30 4.32 2.71
N HIS A 52 -7.42 4.00 3.99
CA HIS A 52 -8.64 3.50 4.60
C HIS A 52 -9.05 4.46 5.72
N VAL A 53 -10.25 5.01 5.56
CA VAL A 53 -10.85 5.90 6.53
C VAL A 53 -11.93 5.12 7.27
N PHE A 54 -11.78 4.94 8.57
CA PHE A 54 -12.89 4.48 9.38
C PHE A 54 -13.82 5.66 9.66
N ALA A 55 -15.07 5.54 9.21
CA ALA A 55 -16.13 6.32 9.82
C ALA A 55 -16.20 5.89 11.29
N ASP A 56 -16.08 6.83 12.21
CA ASP A 56 -16.60 6.61 13.56
C ASP A 56 -18.09 6.33 13.35
N SER A 57 -18.53 5.09 13.52
CA SER A 57 -19.95 4.87 13.79
C SER A 57 -20.17 5.47 15.17
N GLU A 58 -20.60 6.73 15.19
CA GLU A 58 -21.13 7.37 16.39
C GLU A 58 -22.24 6.45 16.92
N ASN A 59 -21.99 5.89 18.10
CA ASN A 59 -22.95 5.14 18.87
C ASN A 59 -23.23 5.91 20.16
#